data_AF-A0A5C7Q7P5-F1
#
_entry.id   AF-A0A5C7Q7P5-F1
#
_cell.length_a   1.000
_cell.length_b   1.000
_cell.length_c   1.000
_cell.angle_alpha   90.00
_cell.angle_beta   90.00
_cell.angle_gamma   90.00
#
_symmetry.space_group_name_H-M   'P 1'
#
loop_
_entity.id
_entity.type
_entity.pdbx_description
1 polymer ?
#
loop_
_entity_poly.entity_id
_entity_poly.type
_entity_poly.pdbx_seq_one_letter_code
_entity_poly.pdbx_strand_id
1 'polypeptide(L)'
;MKSQITRPTDEVGRVVIHLPDDAMFYSHRSYIPVAIDSYDGGQTPTLLRPGDHGISYMAQYEIFSTLCSDRAQRSVDHSLLVDGMPVTPERYLGLWRAAIAESVDPAVAVSVHGIQAVAVLRAPLAAVSQAKSSWTSCPFGTFARFQAMYGHHFLYGADGTFSLELDLALPGHAQAAYYAASMMCNRFDRGCTSWQASIAVRQVGVRRHQAGLFEIAEA
;
A
#
# COMPACT_ATOMS: atom_id res chain seq x y z
N MET A 1 8.61 15.62 -34.59
CA MET A 1 8.30 14.83 -33.37
C MET A 1 7.05 15.43 -32.75
N LYS A 2 5.92 14.70 -32.73
CA LYS A 2 4.75 15.14 -31.95
C LYS A 2 5.13 14.98 -30.48
N SER A 3 5.17 16.08 -29.73
CA SER A 3 5.19 16.04 -28.27
C SER A 3 3.98 15.22 -27.83
N GLN A 4 4.22 14.06 -27.20
CA GLN A 4 3.18 13.45 -26.40
C GLN A 4 2.86 14.46 -25.30
N ILE A 5 1.72 15.14 -25.41
CA ILE A 5 1.19 15.95 -24.32
C ILE A 5 0.82 14.94 -23.25
N THR A 6 1.73 14.68 -22.31
CA THR A 6 1.42 13.92 -21.11
C THR A 6 0.31 14.67 -20.40
N ARG A 7 -0.88 14.06 -20.33
CA ARG A 7 -2.01 14.67 -19.62
C ARG A 7 -1.61 14.84 -18.14
N PRO A 8 -1.94 15.97 -17.52
CA PRO A 8 -1.76 16.12 -16.08
C PRO A 8 -2.45 14.97 -15.33
N THR A 9 -1.82 14.52 -14.25
CA THR A 9 -2.47 13.62 -13.29
C THR A 9 -3.40 14.46 -12.42
N ASP A 10 -4.65 14.03 -12.26
CA ASP A 10 -5.62 14.71 -11.41
C ASP A 10 -5.88 13.90 -10.13
N GLU A 11 -5.36 14.39 -9.00
CA GLU A 11 -5.56 13.75 -7.69
C GLU A 11 -6.90 14.22 -7.11
N VAL A 12 -7.89 13.31 -7.09
CA VAL A 12 -9.26 13.55 -6.62
C VAL A 12 -9.51 13.06 -5.19
N GLY A 13 -8.47 12.50 -4.56
CA GLY A 13 -8.53 12.03 -3.19
C GLY A 13 -7.21 11.51 -2.69
N ARG A 14 -7.11 11.29 -1.38
CA ARG A 14 -5.93 10.73 -0.73
C ARG A 14 -6.33 10.10 0.61
N VAL A 15 -5.64 9.03 0.99
CA VAL A 15 -5.82 8.35 2.27
C VAL A 15 -4.44 7.98 2.79
N VAL A 16 -4.20 8.22 4.08
CA VAL A 16 -3.01 7.70 4.77
C VAL A 16 -3.48 6.60 5.71
N ILE A 17 -3.05 5.37 5.42
CA ILE A 17 -3.33 4.23 6.27
C ILE A 17 -2.19 4.09 7.27
N HIS A 18 -2.45 4.21 8.57
CA HIS A 18 -1.45 3.84 9.57
C HIS A 18 -1.56 2.35 9.88
N LEU A 19 -0.41 1.69 9.99
CA LEU A 19 -0.37 0.29 10.36
C LEU A 19 -0.60 0.10 11.86
N PRO A 20 -1.10 -1.09 12.26
CA PRO A 20 -1.27 -1.40 13.68
C PRO A 20 0.07 -1.40 14.42
N ASP A 21 0.02 -1.25 15.74
CA ASP A 21 1.22 -1.10 16.58
C ASP A 21 2.17 -2.33 16.51
N ASP A 22 1.64 -3.51 16.19
CA ASP A 22 2.41 -4.74 16.00
C ASP A 22 3.29 -4.72 14.72
N ALA A 23 3.02 -3.79 13.81
CA ALA A 23 3.76 -3.54 12.58
C ALA A 23 4.57 -2.24 12.64
N MET A 24 4.89 -1.76 13.84
CA MET A 24 5.86 -0.67 14.03
C MET A 24 7.29 -1.17 13.85
N PHE A 25 8.01 -0.54 12.92
CA PHE A 25 9.44 -0.76 12.74
C PHE A 25 10.20 0.49 13.20
N TYR A 26 11.28 0.28 13.96
CA TYR A 26 12.13 1.37 14.49
C TYR A 26 11.41 2.38 15.40
N SER A 27 10.44 1.92 16.20
CA SER A 27 9.72 2.73 17.21
C SER A 27 8.89 3.90 16.67
N HIS A 28 8.65 3.94 15.35
CA HIS A 28 7.79 4.93 14.72
C HIS A 28 6.57 4.25 14.11
N ARG A 29 5.43 4.95 14.14
CA ARG A 29 4.24 4.53 13.42
C ARG A 29 4.56 4.51 11.92
N SER A 30 4.20 3.41 11.29
CA SER A 30 4.43 3.18 9.87
C SER A 30 3.15 3.42 9.08
N TYR A 31 3.28 3.94 7.87
CA TYR A 31 2.17 4.41 7.05
C TYR A 31 2.22 3.84 5.64
N ILE A 32 1.04 3.75 5.02
CA ILE A 32 0.84 3.46 3.61
C ILE A 32 0.06 4.65 3.02
N PRO A 33 0.76 5.63 2.42
CA PRO A 33 0.11 6.76 1.78
C PRO A 33 -0.40 6.40 0.39
N VAL A 34 -1.69 6.64 0.16
CA VAL A 34 -2.42 6.30 -1.05
C VAL A 34 -3.00 7.58 -1.66
N ALA A 35 -2.64 7.89 -2.90
CA ALA A 35 -3.32 8.90 -3.70
C ALA A 35 -4.45 8.25 -4.49
N ILE A 36 -5.50 8.99 -4.80
CA ILE A 36 -6.60 8.54 -5.65
C ILE A 36 -6.58 9.42 -6.89
N ASP A 37 -6.07 8.86 -7.98
CA ASP A 37 -5.84 9.58 -9.23
C ASP A 37 -6.97 9.28 -10.22
N SER A 38 -7.47 10.34 -10.87
CA SER A 38 -8.47 10.25 -11.92
C SER A 38 -7.79 10.08 -13.28
N TYR A 39 -8.09 8.98 -13.95
CA TYR A 39 -7.64 8.68 -15.31
C TYR A 39 -8.83 8.25 -16.17
N ASP A 40 -9.09 8.99 -17.26
CA ASP A 40 -10.17 8.72 -18.22
C ASP A 40 -11.55 8.44 -17.57
N GLY A 41 -11.85 9.12 -16.46
CA GLY A 41 -13.11 9.00 -15.71
C GLY A 41 -13.13 7.88 -14.66
N GLY A 42 -12.08 7.06 -14.57
CA GLY A 42 -11.88 6.08 -13.50
C GLY A 42 -11.01 6.62 -12.37
N GLN A 43 -11.33 6.25 -11.13
CA GLN A 43 -10.49 6.53 -9.97
C GLN A 43 -9.56 5.35 -9.71
N THR A 44 -8.27 5.61 -9.59
CA THR A 44 -7.26 4.58 -9.36
C THR A 44 -6.49 4.92 -8.07
N PRO A 45 -6.60 4.09 -7.02
CA PRO A 45 -5.74 4.24 -5.86
C PRO A 45 -4.30 3.86 -6.22
N THR A 46 -3.34 4.73 -5.91
CA THR A 46 -1.91 4.55 -6.19
C THR A 46 -1.10 4.77 -4.92
N LEU A 47 -0.11 3.91 -4.68
CA LEU A 47 0.87 4.13 -3.62
C LEU A 47 1.77 5.30 -4.00
N LEU A 48 2.10 6.19 -3.05
CA LEU A 48 3.10 7.23 -3.31
C LEU A 48 4.49 6.67 -3.64
N ARG A 49 4.82 5.49 -3.09
CA ARG A 49 6.06 4.78 -3.34
C ARG A 49 5.74 3.31 -3.62
N PRO A 50 5.39 2.94 -4.88
CA PRO A 50 5.29 1.54 -5.24
C PRO A 50 6.67 0.89 -5.21
N GLY A 51 6.72 -0.40 -4.90
CA GLY A 51 7.95 -1.19 -4.91
C GLY A 51 7.64 -2.66 -5.08
N ASP A 52 8.44 -3.34 -5.91
CA ASP A 52 8.22 -4.75 -6.26
C ASP A 52 9.05 -5.74 -5.43
N HIS A 53 10.04 -5.23 -4.68
CA HIS A 53 11.06 -6.02 -4.00
C HIS A 53 11.26 -5.61 -2.55
N GLY A 54 10.14 -5.45 -1.84
CA GLY A 54 10.08 -5.19 -0.41
C GLY A 54 8.71 -4.65 0.03
N ILE A 55 8.38 -4.88 1.29
CA ILE A 55 7.22 -4.24 1.92
C ILE A 55 7.66 -2.89 2.47
N SER A 56 7.43 -1.84 1.69
CA SER A 56 7.85 -0.48 2.01
C SER A 56 6.77 0.26 2.80
N TYR A 57 6.76 0.05 4.11
CA TYR A 57 6.04 0.95 5.00
C TYR A 57 6.86 2.21 5.25
N MET A 58 6.19 3.36 5.27
CA MET A 58 6.86 4.66 5.32
C MET A 58 6.75 5.26 6.72
N ALA A 59 7.84 5.80 7.24
CA ALA A 59 7.76 6.76 8.34
C ALA A 59 7.21 8.10 7.83
N GLN A 60 6.66 8.93 8.72
CA GLN A 60 6.07 10.22 8.36
C GLN A 60 7.02 11.11 7.53
N TYR A 61 8.30 11.19 7.90
CA TYR A 61 9.28 12.01 7.18
C TYR A 61 9.57 11.47 5.77
N GLU A 62 9.48 10.16 5.57
CA GLU A 62 9.67 9.54 4.25
C GLU A 62 8.53 9.85 3.30
N ILE A 63 7.31 10.05 3.82
CA ILE A 63 6.15 10.49 3.03
C ILE A 63 6.47 11.86 2.42
N PHE A 64 6.91 12.81 3.25
CA PHE A 64 7.29 14.14 2.77
C PHE A 64 8.48 14.12 1.83
N SER A 65 9.52 13.32 2.13
CA SER A 65 10.66 13.16 1.21
C SER A 65 10.22 12.65 -0.16
N THR A 66 9.28 11.70 -0.21
CA THR A 66 8.73 11.15 -1.45
C THR A 66 7.89 12.18 -2.19
N LEU A 67 6.99 12.87 -1.49
CA LEU A 67 6.16 13.94 -2.07
C LEU A 67 7.02 15.05 -2.67
N CYS A 68 8.05 15.52 -1.96
CA CYS A 68 8.96 16.55 -2.43
C CYS A 68 9.80 16.12 -3.64
N SER A 69 10.12 14.83 -3.75
CA SER A 69 10.96 14.31 -4.84
C SER A 69 10.17 13.98 -6.12
N ASP A 70 8.83 13.98 -6.06
CA ASP A 70 7.98 13.65 -7.20
C ASP A 70 6.76 14.59 -7.31
N ARG A 71 5.67 14.30 -6.58
CA ARG A 71 4.37 14.95 -6.80
C ARG A 71 4.39 16.46 -6.54
N ALA A 72 5.20 16.95 -5.60
CA ALA A 72 5.39 18.39 -5.39
C ALA A 72 6.09 19.06 -6.58
N GLN A 73 7.07 18.40 -7.23
CA GLN A 73 7.69 18.93 -8.45
C GLN A 73 6.69 18.97 -9.59
N ARG A 74 5.85 17.94 -9.73
CA ARG A 74 4.76 17.91 -10.73
C ARG A 74 3.76 19.05 -10.57
N SER A 75 3.56 19.55 -9.35
CA SER A 75 2.72 20.73 -9.12
C SER A 75 3.35 22.03 -9.63
N VAL A 76 4.69 22.15 -9.60
CA VAL A 76 5.44 23.26 -10.22
C VAL A 76 5.31 23.21 -11.75
N ASP A 77 5.45 22.01 -12.32
CA ASP A 77 5.40 21.81 -13.77
C ASP A 77 3.97 21.76 -14.32
N HIS A 78 2.95 22.01 -13.48
CA HIS A 78 1.52 21.94 -13.80
C HIS A 78 1.08 20.58 -14.39
N SER A 79 1.82 19.51 -14.09
CA SER A 79 1.51 18.13 -14.47
C SER A 79 0.76 17.36 -13.38
N LEU A 80 0.51 18.01 -12.23
CA LEU A 80 -0.38 17.56 -11.17
C LEU A 80 -1.48 18.58 -10.92
N LEU A 81 -2.73 18.10 -10.93
CA LEU A 81 -3.93 18.82 -10.54
C LEU A 81 -4.49 18.20 -9.25
N VAL A 82 -5.28 18.99 -8.52
CA VAL A 82 -6.11 18.51 -7.42
C VAL A 82 -7.54 18.96 -7.70
N ASP A 83 -8.45 18.00 -7.82
CA ASP A 83 -9.86 18.23 -8.20
C ASP A 83 -9.99 19.10 -9.47
N GLY A 84 -9.18 18.79 -10.48
CA GLY A 84 -9.13 19.50 -11.77
C GLY A 84 -8.44 20.85 -11.74
N MET A 85 -7.94 21.31 -10.58
CA MET A 85 -7.35 22.63 -10.42
C MET A 85 -5.83 22.56 -10.21
N PRO A 86 -5.04 23.50 -10.78
CA PRO A 86 -3.64 23.64 -10.43
C PRO A 86 -3.44 23.86 -8.93
N VAL A 87 -2.39 23.27 -8.37
CA VAL A 87 -2.05 23.38 -6.94
C VAL A 87 -0.60 23.84 -6.81
N THR A 88 -0.28 24.65 -5.80
CA THR A 88 1.12 24.99 -5.50
C THR A 88 1.77 23.88 -4.66
N PRO A 89 3.11 23.74 -4.69
CA PRO A 89 3.80 22.75 -3.87
C PRO A 89 3.46 22.86 -2.39
N GLU A 90 3.42 24.07 -1.84
CA GLU A 90 3.16 24.31 -0.41
C GLU A 90 1.74 23.89 -0.04
N ARG A 91 0.75 24.23 -0.88
CA ARG A 91 -0.64 23.82 -0.68
C ARG A 91 -0.77 22.30 -0.77
N TYR A 92 -0.11 21.68 -1.75
CA TYR A 92 -0.14 20.23 -1.94
C TYR A 92 0.46 19.48 -0.74
N LEU A 93 1.61 19.92 -0.24
CA LEU A 93 2.22 19.37 0.97
C LEU A 93 1.35 19.61 2.22
N GLY A 94 0.63 20.74 2.28
CA GLY A 94 -0.36 21.02 3.32
C GLY A 94 -1.49 19.99 3.37
N LEU A 95 -2.03 19.60 2.20
CA LEU A 95 -3.07 18.58 2.10
C LEU A 95 -2.59 17.21 2.59
N TRP A 96 -1.36 16.82 2.26
CA TRP A 96 -0.77 15.58 2.76
C TRP A 96 -0.46 15.63 4.27
N ARG A 97 -0.10 16.79 4.80
CA ARG A 97 0.07 16.96 6.25
C ARG A 97 -1.26 16.76 6.99
N ALA A 98 -2.37 17.27 6.45
CA ALA A 98 -3.71 17.01 6.98
C ALA A 98 -4.06 15.51 6.90
N ALA A 99 -3.86 14.88 5.73
CA ALA A 99 -4.15 13.45 5.54
C ALA A 99 -3.35 12.53 6.48
N ILE A 100 -2.09 12.88 6.81
CA ILE A 100 -1.30 12.13 7.79
C ILE A 100 -1.88 12.31 9.21
N ALA A 101 -2.28 13.54 9.57
CA ALA A 101 -2.88 13.81 10.88
C ALA A 101 -4.22 13.07 11.04
N GLU A 102 -4.98 12.93 9.96
CA GLU A 102 -6.24 12.20 9.87
C GLU A 102 -6.05 10.73 9.46
N SER A 103 -4.84 10.18 9.59
CA SER A 103 -4.56 8.81 9.17
C SER A 103 -5.50 7.80 9.85
N VAL A 104 -5.92 6.80 9.10
CA VAL A 104 -6.89 5.78 9.53
C VAL A 104 -6.24 4.41 9.62
N ASP A 105 -6.78 3.52 10.44
CA ASP A 105 -6.37 2.11 10.41
C ASP A 105 -6.83 1.44 9.11
N PRO A 106 -6.27 0.26 8.74
CA PRO A 106 -6.59 -0.35 7.46
C PRO A 106 -8.05 -0.84 7.35
N ALA A 107 -8.72 -1.16 8.46
CA ALA A 107 -10.13 -1.57 8.43
C ALA A 107 -11.06 -0.37 8.17
N VAL A 108 -10.73 0.81 8.71
CA VAL A 108 -11.41 2.08 8.40
C VAL A 108 -11.16 2.49 6.95
N ALA A 109 -9.93 2.31 6.43
CA ALA A 109 -9.63 2.56 5.02
C ALA A 109 -10.54 1.75 4.08
N VAL A 110 -10.78 0.48 4.40
CA VAL A 110 -11.70 -0.39 3.63
C VAL A 110 -13.14 0.07 3.78
N SER A 111 -13.62 0.27 5.00
CA SER A 111 -15.05 0.50 5.26
C SER A 111 -15.53 1.91 4.88
N VAL A 112 -14.70 2.93 5.04
CA VAL A 112 -15.05 4.33 4.77
C VAL A 112 -14.62 4.76 3.38
N HIS A 113 -13.40 4.41 2.98
CA HIS A 113 -12.81 4.89 1.73
C HIS A 113 -12.85 3.85 0.60
N GLY A 114 -13.22 2.60 0.89
CA GLY A 114 -13.23 1.53 -0.11
C GLY A 114 -11.83 1.15 -0.58
N ILE A 115 -10.80 1.38 0.24
CA ILE A 115 -9.41 1.11 -0.12
C ILE A 115 -8.89 -0.03 0.76
N GLN A 116 -8.60 -1.16 0.12
CA GLN A 116 -7.93 -2.29 0.77
C GLN A 116 -6.44 -2.27 0.44
N ALA A 117 -5.60 -2.41 1.45
CA ALA A 117 -4.17 -2.61 1.28
C ALA A 117 -3.81 -4.09 1.57
N VAL A 118 -3.12 -4.71 0.63
CA VAL A 118 -2.75 -6.13 0.69
C VAL A 118 -1.26 -6.26 0.42
N ALA A 119 -0.55 -7.03 1.24
CA ALA A 119 0.81 -7.44 0.92
C ALA A 119 0.77 -8.64 -0.02
N VAL A 120 1.50 -8.54 -1.13
CA VAL A 120 1.62 -9.58 -2.15
C VAL A 120 3.04 -10.15 -2.09
N LEU A 121 3.15 -11.45 -1.87
CA LEU A 121 4.40 -12.19 -1.83
C LEU A 121 4.38 -13.28 -2.90
N ARG A 122 5.42 -13.34 -3.72
CA ARG A 122 5.57 -14.36 -4.77
C ARG A 122 7.04 -14.76 -4.90
N ALA A 123 7.34 -16.05 -4.98
CA ALA A 123 8.69 -16.53 -5.27
C ALA A 123 8.71 -18.03 -5.61
N PRO A 124 9.79 -18.54 -6.22
CA PRO A 124 10.02 -19.97 -6.36
C PRO A 124 10.14 -20.61 -4.96
N LEU A 125 9.27 -21.58 -4.65
CA LEU A 125 9.19 -22.19 -3.33
C LEU A 125 10.51 -22.84 -2.92
N ALA A 126 11.17 -23.51 -3.86
CA ALA A 126 12.45 -24.19 -3.63
C ALA A 126 13.53 -23.22 -3.10
N ALA A 127 13.56 -21.99 -3.60
CA ALA A 127 14.59 -21.00 -3.26
C ALA A 127 14.43 -20.43 -1.83
N VAL A 128 13.20 -20.41 -1.30
CA VAL A 128 12.87 -19.86 0.03
C VAL A 128 12.62 -20.92 1.09
N SER A 129 12.43 -22.19 0.72
CA SER A 129 12.05 -23.27 1.65
C SER A 129 12.96 -23.39 2.89
N GLN A 130 14.25 -23.09 2.74
CA GLN A 130 15.26 -23.13 3.81
C GLN A 130 15.63 -21.73 4.34
N ALA A 131 14.90 -20.68 3.96
CA ALA A 131 15.19 -19.32 4.39
C ALA A 131 14.93 -19.13 5.89
N LYS A 132 15.82 -18.36 6.52
CA LYS A 132 15.75 -17.96 7.92
C LYS A 132 15.71 -16.45 8.01
N SER A 133 15.00 -15.94 9.01
CA SER A 133 14.99 -14.52 9.30
C SER A 133 16.30 -14.07 9.90
N SER A 134 16.78 -12.90 9.46
CA SER A 134 17.88 -12.18 10.10
C SER A 134 17.40 -11.39 11.34
N TRP A 135 16.09 -11.31 11.56
CA TRP A 135 15.48 -10.58 12.66
C TRP A 135 15.22 -11.49 13.84
N THR A 136 15.78 -11.15 15.00
CA THR A 136 15.51 -11.86 16.26
C THR A 136 14.07 -11.68 16.74
N SER A 137 13.42 -10.58 16.34
CA SER A 137 12.02 -10.23 16.64
C SER A 137 11.00 -10.94 15.74
N CYS A 138 11.44 -11.73 14.76
CA CYS A 138 10.54 -12.38 13.81
C CYS A 138 9.76 -13.53 14.49
N PRO A 139 8.41 -13.51 14.50
CA PRO A 139 7.59 -14.44 15.28
C PRO A 139 7.65 -15.90 14.77
N PHE A 140 8.01 -16.10 13.51
CA PHE A 140 8.15 -17.44 12.91
C PHE A 140 9.61 -17.86 12.68
N GLY A 141 10.56 -16.93 12.62
CA GLY A 141 12.01 -17.19 12.47
C GLY A 141 12.48 -17.89 11.19
N THR A 142 11.62 -18.66 10.52
CA THR A 142 11.93 -19.48 9.34
C THR A 142 10.77 -19.45 8.37
N PHE A 143 11.05 -19.67 7.08
CA PHE A 143 10.01 -19.76 6.06
C PHE A 143 9.07 -20.96 6.29
N ALA A 144 9.59 -22.11 6.71
CA ALA A 144 8.75 -23.29 6.99
C ALA A 144 7.68 -23.00 8.06
N ARG A 145 8.03 -22.25 9.12
CA ARG A 145 7.07 -21.86 10.16
C ARG A 145 6.11 -20.76 9.69
N PHE A 146 6.56 -19.85 8.83
CA PHE A 146 5.68 -18.89 8.16
C PHE A 146 4.64 -19.61 7.29
N GLN A 147 5.08 -20.58 6.47
CA GLN A 147 4.21 -21.41 5.65
C GLN A 147 3.23 -22.24 6.49
N ALA A 148 3.65 -22.76 7.65
CA ALA A 148 2.74 -23.48 8.56
C ALA A 148 1.64 -22.56 9.13
N MET A 149 1.95 -21.29 9.40
CA MET A 149 1.03 -20.32 9.99
C MET A 149 0.04 -19.76 8.96
N TYR A 150 0.51 -19.43 7.76
CA TYR A 150 -0.27 -18.76 6.72
C TYR A 150 -0.60 -19.67 5.53
N GLY A 151 -0.34 -20.98 5.63
CA GLY A 151 -0.42 -21.93 4.50
C GLY A 151 -1.76 -21.99 3.78
N HIS A 152 -2.85 -21.62 4.45
CA HIS A 152 -4.19 -21.55 3.87
C HIS A 152 -4.35 -20.41 2.84
N HIS A 153 -3.46 -19.41 2.88
CA HIS A 153 -3.42 -18.31 1.91
C HIS A 153 -2.43 -18.57 0.76
N PHE A 154 -1.68 -19.68 0.78
CA PHE A 154 -0.72 -19.99 -0.28
C PHE A 154 -1.41 -20.57 -1.50
N LEU A 155 -1.11 -19.99 -2.65
CA LEU A 155 -1.45 -20.51 -3.97
C LEU A 155 -0.17 -21.03 -4.63
N TYR A 156 -0.20 -22.27 -5.11
CA TYR A 156 0.96 -22.89 -5.77
C TYR A 156 0.73 -22.96 -7.27
N GLY A 157 1.63 -22.34 -8.02
CA GLY A 157 1.72 -22.47 -9.46
C GLY A 157 2.33 -23.81 -9.87
N ALA A 158 1.98 -24.28 -11.06
CA ALA A 158 2.54 -25.50 -11.65
C ALA A 158 4.06 -25.41 -11.90
N ASP A 159 4.60 -24.19 -11.96
CA ASP A 159 6.02 -23.86 -12.10
C ASP A 159 6.80 -23.95 -10.77
N GLY A 160 6.14 -24.31 -9.66
CA GLY A 160 6.75 -24.36 -8.33
C GLY A 160 6.88 -22.99 -7.66
N THR A 161 6.27 -21.95 -8.23
CA THR A 161 6.15 -20.63 -7.60
C THR A 161 5.00 -20.65 -6.60
N PHE A 162 5.20 -20.08 -5.42
CA PHE A 162 4.07 -19.76 -4.54
C PHE A 162 3.67 -18.30 -4.73
N SER A 163 2.40 -18.01 -4.50
CA SER A 163 1.86 -16.67 -4.31
C SER A 163 1.04 -16.64 -3.03
N LEU A 164 1.11 -15.53 -2.31
CA LEU A 164 0.43 -15.31 -1.05
C LEU A 164 -0.01 -13.86 -0.99
N GLU A 165 -1.23 -13.64 -0.53
CA GLU A 165 -1.77 -12.33 -0.22
C GLU A 165 -2.15 -12.24 1.25
N LEU A 166 -1.68 -11.19 1.93
CA LEU A 166 -2.00 -10.89 3.32
C LEU A 166 -2.75 -9.56 3.39
N ASP A 167 -4.03 -9.62 3.77
CA ASP A 167 -4.81 -8.41 4.04
C ASP A 167 -4.24 -7.67 5.25
N LEU A 168 -3.81 -6.43 5.07
CA LEU A 168 -3.16 -5.64 6.11
C LEU A 168 -4.14 -5.15 7.19
N ALA A 169 -5.45 -5.29 6.99
CA ALA A 169 -6.46 -5.04 8.01
C ALA A 169 -6.58 -6.17 9.04
N LEU A 170 -6.02 -7.35 8.75
CA LEU A 170 -6.07 -8.47 9.68
C LEU A 170 -4.90 -8.41 10.69
N PRO A 171 -5.15 -8.72 11.98
CA PRO A 171 -4.12 -8.68 13.01
C PRO A 171 -2.88 -9.53 12.65
N GLY A 172 -1.67 -9.00 12.90
CA GLY A 172 -0.41 -9.67 12.63
C GLY A 172 -0.01 -9.80 11.15
N HIS A 173 -0.90 -9.51 10.19
CA HIS A 173 -0.60 -9.66 8.76
C HIS A 173 0.44 -8.65 8.29
N ALA A 174 0.35 -7.40 8.72
CA ALA A 174 1.32 -6.37 8.36
C ALA A 174 2.73 -6.69 8.89
N GLN A 175 2.83 -7.18 10.13
CA GLN A 175 4.09 -7.64 10.71
C GLN A 175 4.65 -8.86 9.95
N ALA A 176 3.80 -9.85 9.69
CA ALA A 176 4.21 -11.06 9.00
C ALA A 176 4.67 -10.81 7.57
N ALA A 177 3.96 -9.94 6.84
CA ALA A 177 4.32 -9.51 5.50
C ALA A 177 5.72 -8.89 5.46
N TYR A 178 6.04 -7.98 6.38
CA TYR A 178 7.35 -7.36 6.45
C TYR A 178 8.46 -8.38 6.68
N TYR A 179 8.33 -9.23 7.71
CA TYR A 179 9.37 -10.22 8.01
C TYR A 179 9.52 -11.26 6.90
N ALA A 180 8.42 -11.69 6.28
CA ALA A 180 8.44 -12.62 5.15
C ALA A 180 9.14 -12.00 3.94
N ALA A 181 8.79 -10.76 3.59
CA ALA A 181 9.47 -10.02 2.53
C ALA A 181 10.96 -9.83 2.83
N SER A 182 11.32 -9.45 4.06
CA SER A 182 12.73 -9.29 4.46
C SER A 182 13.52 -10.61 4.35
N MET A 183 12.91 -11.76 4.67
CA MET A 183 13.54 -13.07 4.44
C MET A 183 13.77 -13.32 2.95
N MET A 184 12.77 -13.01 2.11
CA MET A 184 12.85 -13.17 0.67
C MET A 184 13.92 -12.26 0.05
N CYS A 185 14.02 -10.99 0.49
CA CYS A 185 15.06 -10.05 0.05
C CYS A 185 16.48 -10.55 0.32
N ASN A 186 16.70 -11.39 1.34
CA ASN A 186 18.00 -11.98 1.62
C ASN A 186 18.34 -13.18 0.72
N ARG A 187 17.38 -13.68 -0.05
CA ARG A 187 17.53 -14.86 -0.93
C ARG A 187 17.60 -14.50 -2.40
N PHE A 188 17.14 -13.32 -2.76
CA PHE A 188 17.04 -12.88 -4.14
C PHE A 188 17.59 -11.48 -4.32
N ASP A 189 18.18 -11.24 -5.48
CA ASP A 189 18.60 -9.91 -5.88
C ASP A 189 17.38 -9.01 -6.14
N ARG A 190 17.49 -7.73 -5.77
CA ARG A 190 16.42 -6.72 -5.88
C ARG A 190 16.03 -6.37 -7.32
N GLY A 191 16.73 -6.87 -8.34
CA GLY A 191 16.38 -6.69 -9.75
C GLY A 191 15.82 -7.94 -10.42
N CYS A 192 15.64 -9.03 -9.67
CA CYS A 192 15.21 -10.31 -10.21
C CYS A 192 13.68 -10.39 -10.27
N THR A 193 13.13 -10.56 -11.47
CA THR A 193 11.67 -10.64 -11.70
C THR A 193 11.05 -11.98 -11.31
N SER A 194 11.86 -12.96 -10.88
CA SER A 194 11.36 -14.27 -10.46
C SER A 194 10.62 -14.24 -9.12
N TRP A 195 10.74 -13.15 -8.37
CA TRP A 195 10.09 -12.96 -7.09
C TRP A 195 9.49 -11.56 -6.96
N GLN A 196 8.55 -11.43 -6.04
CA GLN A 196 7.88 -10.18 -5.71
C GLN A 196 7.62 -10.13 -4.21
N ALA A 197 7.82 -8.96 -3.63
CA ALA A 197 7.24 -8.58 -2.37
C ALA A 197 6.79 -7.12 -2.48
N SER A 198 5.49 -6.87 -2.44
CA SER A 198 4.96 -5.54 -2.69
C SER A 198 3.69 -5.30 -1.89
N ILE A 199 3.29 -4.04 -1.79
CA ILE A 199 1.96 -3.66 -1.32
C ILE A 199 1.12 -3.37 -2.56
N ALA A 200 -0.05 -3.98 -2.64
CA ALA A 200 -1.08 -3.64 -3.61
C ALA A 200 -2.21 -2.91 -2.90
N VAL A 201 -2.74 -1.86 -3.54
CA VAL A 201 -3.95 -1.18 -3.09
C VAL A 201 -5.06 -1.47 -4.08
N ARG A 202 -6.24 -1.81 -3.57
CA ARG A 202 -7.41 -2.19 -4.35
C ARG A 202 -8.59 -1.35 -3.95
N GLN A 203 -9.35 -0.94 -4.94
CA GLN A 203 -10.67 -0.38 -4.69
C GLN A 203 -11.65 -1.54 -4.46
N VAL A 204 -12.21 -1.59 -3.26
CA VAL A 204 -13.25 -2.53 -2.87
C VAL A 204 -14.54 -1.73 -2.72
N GLY A 205 -15.64 -2.27 -3.27
CA GLY A 205 -16.92 -1.59 -3.22
C GLY A 205 -17.31 -1.30 -1.78
N VAL A 206 -17.38 -0.01 -1.42
CA VAL A 206 -17.98 0.40 -0.16
C VAL A 206 -19.44 -0.07 -0.23
N ARG A 207 -19.85 -0.98 0.65
CA ARG A 207 -21.27 -1.17 0.92
C ARG A 207 -21.77 0.17 1.44
N ARG A 208 -22.30 1.00 0.55
CA ARG A 208 -23.11 2.15 0.94
C ARG A 208 -24.24 1.56 1.77
N HIS A 209 -24.14 1.64 3.08
CA HIS A 209 -25.34 1.69 3.90
C HIS A 209 -26.07 2.95 3.44
N GLN A 210 -26.97 2.80 2.47
CA GLN A 210 -28.11 3.70 2.34
C GLN A 210 -28.90 3.56 3.65
N ALA A 211 -28.50 4.31 4.67
CA ALA A 211 -29.43 4.71 5.69
C ALA A 211 -30.44 5.61 4.97
N GLY A 212 -31.58 5.03 4.59
CA GLY A 212 -32.76 5.78 4.20
C GLY A 212 -33.21 6.62 5.40
N LEU A 213 -32.62 7.80 5.53
CA LEU A 213 -33.21 8.89 6.27
C LEU A 213 -34.28 9.49 5.36
N PHE A 214 -35.50 9.56 5.88
CA PHE A 214 -36.76 9.95 5.22
C PHE A 214 -37.55 8.82 4.54
N GLU A 215 -38.26 8.03 5.35
CA GLU A 215 -39.62 7.61 5.01
C GLU A 215 -40.41 7.14 6.24
N ILE A 216 -40.61 8.01 7.24
CA ILE A 216 -41.86 8.00 8.04
C ILE A 216 -42.20 9.46 8.38
N ALA A 217 -42.94 10.10 7.50
CA ALA A 217 -43.84 11.19 7.84
C ALA A 217 -45.18 10.90 7.15
N GLU A 218 -46.19 10.65 7.99
CA GLU A 218 -47.64 10.77 7.76
C GLU A 218 -48.33 9.88 6.71
N ALA A 219 -49.07 8.89 7.22
CA ALA A 219 -50.51 8.72 6.99
C ALA A 219 -51.14 7.91 8.14
#